data_AF-A0A5N5EMC5-F1
#
_entry.id   AF-A0A5N5EMC5-F1
#
_cell.length_a   1.000
_cell.length_b   1.000
_cell.length_c   1.000
_cell.angle_alpha   90.00
_cell.angle_beta   90.00
_cell.angle_gamma   90.00
#
_symmetry.space_group_name_H-M   'P 1'
#
loop_
_entity.id
_entity.type
_entity.pdbx_description
1 polymer ?
#
loop_
_entity_poly.entity_id
_entity_poly.type
_entity_poly.pdbx_seq_one_letter_code
_entity_poly.pdbx_strand_id
1 'polypeptide(L)'
;MKYLVMVQGSQADYDAQAGKGSADSPAWDEKAMQEMFAYMGSINDDLAESGELVTAYGLTEPAQGRAVSLDAEGRPVVSDGPYSETKELLAGFWILECESLERVTEIAARVARCPQPAGAPEYPVVIRTIGGGID
;
A
#
# COMPACT_ATOMS: atom_id res chain seq x y z
N MET A 1 -1.51 13.30 16.47
CA MET A 1 -2.68 12.48 16.08
C MET A 1 -2.19 11.34 15.22
N LYS A 2 -2.74 10.13 15.38
CA LYS A 2 -2.31 8.98 14.59
C LYS A 2 -3.16 8.82 13.33
N TYR A 3 -2.49 8.52 12.23
CA TYR A 3 -3.09 8.34 10.92
C TYR A 3 -2.59 7.04 10.30
N LEU A 4 -3.50 6.31 9.66
CA LEU A 4 -3.19 5.21 8.77
C LEU A 4 -3.17 5.76 7.34
N VAL A 5 -2.00 5.69 6.69
CA VAL A 5 -1.80 6.07 5.29
C VAL A 5 -1.62 4.78 4.49
N MET A 6 -2.46 4.56 3.48
CA MET A 6 -2.54 3.30 2.76
C MET A 6 -2.27 3.51 1.27
N VAL A 7 -1.46 2.61 0.71
CA VAL A 7 -1.29 2.46 -0.75
C VAL A 7 -1.98 1.19 -1.21
N GLN A 8 -2.61 1.25 -2.37
CA GLN A 8 -3.35 0.15 -2.96
C GLN A 8 -2.58 -0.45 -4.14
N GLY A 9 -2.91 -1.69 -4.48
CA GLY A 9 -2.40 -2.37 -5.67
C GLY A 9 -3.19 -3.64 -5.96
N SER A 10 -2.96 -4.19 -7.14
CA SER A 10 -3.58 -5.42 -7.63
C SER A 10 -2.54 -6.53 -7.82
N GLN A 11 -2.99 -7.78 -7.98
CA GLN A 11 -2.08 -8.87 -8.35
C GLN A 11 -1.34 -8.57 -9.68
N ALA A 12 -2.01 -7.92 -10.62
CA ALA A 12 -1.41 -7.55 -11.90
C ALA A 12 -0.27 -6.52 -11.72
N ASP A 13 -0.34 -5.65 -10.72
CA ASP A 13 0.73 -4.69 -10.43
C ASP A 13 1.95 -5.37 -9.82
N TYR A 14 1.75 -6.35 -8.93
CA TYR A 14 2.85 -7.17 -8.42
C TYR A 14 3.49 -8.00 -9.53
N ASP A 15 2.69 -8.59 -10.43
CA ASP A 15 3.19 -9.30 -11.61
C ASP A 15 3.99 -8.35 -12.51
N ALA A 16 3.50 -7.14 -12.74
CA ALA A 16 4.17 -6.11 -13.52
C ALA A 16 5.52 -5.70 -12.89
N GLN A 17 5.56 -5.50 -11.57
CA GLN A 17 6.80 -5.24 -10.81
C GLN A 17 7.80 -6.41 -10.88
N ALA A 18 7.30 -7.65 -11.01
CA ALA A 18 8.11 -8.84 -11.25
C ALA A 18 8.50 -9.04 -12.74
N GLY A 19 8.24 -8.06 -13.60
CA GLY A 19 8.57 -8.08 -15.04
C GLY A 19 7.54 -8.78 -15.92
N LYS A 20 6.37 -9.17 -15.38
CA LYS A 20 5.27 -9.83 -16.10
C LYS A 20 4.12 -8.86 -16.34
N GLY A 21 4.33 -7.94 -17.29
CA GLY A 21 3.33 -6.95 -17.65
C GLY A 21 2.06 -7.52 -18.28
N SER A 22 1.00 -6.72 -18.23
CA SER A 22 -0.29 -6.93 -18.88
C SER A 22 -0.69 -5.71 -19.71
N ALA A 23 -1.86 -5.75 -20.36
CA ALA A 23 -2.37 -4.59 -21.11
C ALA A 23 -2.64 -3.36 -20.21
N ASP A 24 -3.02 -3.60 -18.95
CA ASP A 24 -3.43 -2.56 -18.01
C ASP A 24 -2.33 -2.22 -16.98
N SER A 25 -1.25 -3.02 -16.91
CA SER A 25 -0.12 -2.79 -15.99
C SER A 25 1.19 -3.24 -16.65
N PRO A 26 1.97 -2.33 -17.25
CA PRO A 26 3.16 -2.66 -18.04
C PRO A 26 4.29 -3.20 -17.17
N ALA A 27 5.10 -4.11 -17.71
CA ALA A 27 6.24 -4.68 -17.00
C ALA A 27 7.22 -3.60 -16.55
N TRP A 28 7.66 -3.68 -15.29
CA TRP A 28 8.66 -2.80 -14.72
C TRP A 28 10.05 -3.34 -15.06
N ASP A 29 10.96 -2.43 -15.38
CA ASP A 29 12.38 -2.77 -15.47
C ASP A 29 13.08 -2.59 -14.11
N GLU A 30 14.32 -3.09 -14.02
CA GLU A 30 15.11 -3.01 -12.80
C GLU A 30 15.30 -1.55 -12.34
N LYS A 31 15.45 -0.62 -13.29
CA LYS A 31 15.65 0.79 -12.99
C LYS A 31 14.41 1.39 -12.32
N ALA A 32 13.22 1.15 -12.85
CA ALA A 32 11.96 1.61 -12.27
C ALA A 32 11.77 1.06 -10.85
N MET A 33 12.09 -0.22 -10.63
CA MET A 33 12.06 -0.82 -9.28
C MET A 33 13.02 -0.12 -8.33
N GLN A 34 14.27 0.12 -8.76
CA GLN A 34 15.27 0.83 -7.95
C GLN A 34 14.85 2.26 -7.62
N GLU A 35 14.30 3.00 -8.58
CA GLU A 35 13.80 4.36 -8.38
C GLU A 35 12.64 4.41 -7.39
N MET A 36 11.68 3.48 -7.51
CA MET A 36 10.57 3.34 -6.56
C MET A 36 11.07 3.03 -5.14
N PHE A 37 11.96 2.04 -4.99
CA PHE A 37 12.50 1.68 -3.67
C PHE A 37 13.32 2.81 -3.04
N ALA A 38 14.15 3.51 -3.82
CA ALA A 38 14.92 4.64 -3.34
C ALA A 38 14.02 5.80 -2.90
N TYR A 39 12.96 6.07 -3.65
CA TYR A 39 12.01 7.14 -3.34
C TYR A 39 11.18 6.83 -2.08
N MET A 40 10.64 5.63 -1.96
CA MET A 40 9.92 5.21 -0.77
C MET A 40 10.85 5.13 0.45
N GLY A 41 12.10 4.70 0.25
CA GLY A 41 13.15 4.70 1.26
C GLY A 41 13.42 6.09 1.82
N SER A 42 13.59 7.10 0.96
CA SER A 42 13.82 8.47 1.42
C SER A 42 12.63 9.08 2.18
N ILE A 43 11.39 8.72 1.81
CA ILE A 43 10.21 9.09 2.59
C ILE A 43 10.28 8.46 3.99
N ASN A 44 10.65 7.18 4.09
CA ASN A 44 10.78 6.51 5.39
C ASN A 44 11.87 7.14 6.25
N ASP A 45 13.02 7.46 5.65
CA ASP A 45 14.13 8.11 6.35
C ASP A 45 13.71 9.49 6.90
N ASP A 46 13.07 10.32 6.08
CA ASP A 46 12.56 11.64 6.49
C ASP A 46 11.55 11.53 7.64
N LEU A 47 10.62 10.57 7.57
CA LEU A 47 9.59 10.35 8.59
C LEU A 47 10.17 9.79 9.90
N ALA A 48 11.23 8.99 9.81
CA ALA A 48 11.95 8.51 10.97
C ALA A 48 12.75 9.65 11.63
N GLU A 49 13.41 10.49 10.85
CA GLU A 49 14.16 11.65 11.33
C GLU A 49 13.25 12.70 11.98
N SER A 50 12.07 12.94 11.40
CA SER A 50 11.08 13.87 11.97
C SER A 50 10.36 13.32 13.21
N GLY A 51 10.47 12.01 13.47
CA GLY A 51 9.74 11.32 14.53
C GLY A 51 8.25 11.10 14.23
N GLU A 52 7.81 11.37 13.00
CA GLU A 52 6.42 11.16 12.57
C GLU A 52 6.11 9.69 12.27
N LEU A 53 7.13 8.85 12.03
CA LEU A 53 6.95 7.43 11.76
C LEU A 53 6.69 6.61 13.04
N VAL A 54 5.50 6.00 13.14
CA VAL A 54 5.23 4.99 14.18
C VAL A 54 5.64 3.60 13.67
N THR A 55 5.17 3.23 12.47
CA THR A 55 5.58 1.99 11.78
C THR A 55 5.18 2.04 10.31
N ALA A 56 5.82 1.24 9.47
CA ALA A 56 5.43 1.05 8.07
C ALA A 56 5.75 -0.35 7.56
N TYR A 57 4.94 -0.86 6.64
CA TYR A 57 5.17 -2.14 5.99
C TYR A 57 4.67 -2.11 4.54
N GLY A 58 5.51 -2.60 3.62
CA GLY A 58 5.05 -3.11 2.33
C GLY A 58 4.51 -4.53 2.50
N LEU A 59 3.43 -4.85 1.81
CA LEU A 59 2.80 -6.17 1.86
C LEU A 59 3.17 -7.01 0.65
N THR A 60 3.11 -8.33 0.82
CA THR A 60 3.28 -9.28 -0.27
C THR A 60 2.09 -9.23 -1.23
N GLU A 61 2.27 -9.81 -2.41
CA GLU A 61 1.23 -9.93 -3.42
C GLU A 61 -0.08 -10.56 -2.89
N PRO A 62 -1.25 -10.14 -3.40
CA PRO A 62 -2.55 -10.70 -3.01
C PRO A 62 -2.67 -12.22 -3.03
N ALA A 63 -2.00 -12.90 -3.98
CA ALA A 63 -2.02 -14.35 -4.10
C ALA A 63 -1.45 -15.09 -2.88
N GLN A 64 -0.68 -14.42 -2.02
CA GLN A 64 -0.16 -14.99 -0.77
C GLN A 64 -1.10 -14.79 0.43
N GLY A 65 -2.19 -14.04 0.25
CA GLY A 65 -3.18 -13.76 1.28
C GLY A 65 -4.21 -14.89 1.48
N ARG A 66 -4.82 -14.91 2.68
CA ARG A 66 -6.03 -15.72 2.97
C ARG A 66 -7.16 -14.88 3.55
N ALA A 67 -8.39 -15.11 3.12
CA ALA A 67 -9.58 -14.44 3.64
C ALA A 67 -10.39 -15.46 4.42
N VAL A 68 -10.97 -15.01 5.52
CA VAL A 68 -11.79 -15.84 6.39
C VAL A 68 -13.15 -15.19 6.49
N SER A 69 -14.17 -15.90 6.02
CA SER A 69 -15.58 -15.54 6.16
C SER A 69 -16.31 -16.59 6.99
N LEU A 70 -17.61 -16.37 7.24
CA LEU A 70 -18.48 -17.35 7.89
C LEU A 70 -19.52 -17.84 6.89
N ASP A 71 -19.84 -19.13 6.90
CA ASP A 71 -21.01 -19.67 6.20
C ASP A 71 -22.32 -19.35 6.93
N ALA A 72 -23.44 -19.82 6.36
CA ALA A 72 -24.77 -19.60 6.93
C ALA A 72 -24.94 -20.23 8.33
N GLU A 73 -24.13 -21.23 8.67
CA GLU A 73 -24.13 -21.91 9.96
C GLU A 73 -23.10 -21.32 10.94
N GLY A 74 -22.39 -20.24 10.55
CA GLY A 74 -21.39 -19.57 11.37
C GLY A 74 -20.04 -20.29 11.44
N ARG A 75 -19.77 -21.24 10.55
CA ARG A 75 -18.49 -21.94 10.48
C ARG A 75 -17.49 -21.14 9.64
N PRO A 76 -16.19 -21.14 9.99
CA PRO A 76 -15.18 -20.44 9.22
C PRO A 76 -15.00 -21.07 7.84
N VAL A 77 -15.08 -20.25 6.80
CA VAL A 77 -14.73 -20.58 5.43
C VAL A 77 -13.47 -19.80 5.07
N VAL A 78 -12.41 -20.52 4.69
CA VAL A 78 -11.14 -19.94 4.29
C VAL A 78 -11.04 -19.96 2.78
N SER A 79 -10.76 -18.82 2.16
CA SER A 79 -10.39 -18.71 0.75
C SER A 79 -8.94 -18.26 0.63
N ASP A 80 -8.16 -19.02 -0.15
CA ASP A 80 -6.85 -18.58 -0.60
C ASP A 80 -7.02 -17.50 -1.68
N GLY A 81 -6.10 -16.55 -1.73
CA GLY A 81 -6.14 -15.44 -2.68
C GLY A 81 -6.12 -15.88 -4.15
N PRO A 82 -6.50 -14.99 -5.08
CA PRO A 82 -7.03 -13.64 -4.84
C PRO A 82 -8.48 -13.66 -4.37
N TYR A 83 -8.82 -12.84 -3.37
CA TYR A 83 -10.20 -12.71 -2.89
C TYR A 83 -11.09 -12.14 -3.99
N SER A 84 -12.36 -12.53 -4.01
CA SER A 84 -13.31 -12.24 -5.09
C SER A 84 -13.37 -10.76 -5.50
N GLU A 85 -13.19 -10.51 -6.80
CA GLU A 85 -13.44 -9.31 -7.63
C GLU A 85 -12.96 -7.92 -7.17
N THR A 86 -12.41 -7.72 -5.98
CA THR A 86 -11.73 -6.45 -5.68
C THR A 86 -10.39 -6.45 -6.38
N LYS A 87 -10.29 -5.72 -7.50
CA LYS A 87 -9.04 -5.52 -8.23
C LYS A 87 -7.97 -4.85 -7.36
N GLU A 88 -8.35 -4.17 -6.29
CA GLU A 88 -7.48 -3.31 -5.49
C GLU A 88 -7.48 -3.77 -4.03
N LEU A 89 -6.29 -4.09 -3.52
CA LEU A 89 -6.02 -4.48 -2.14
C LEU A 89 -4.94 -3.59 -1.54
N LEU A 90 -4.77 -3.68 -0.22
CA LEU A 90 -3.71 -2.96 0.48
C LEU A 90 -2.34 -3.51 0.04
N ALA A 91 -1.53 -2.66 -0.59
CA ALA A 91 -0.17 -3.00 -1.00
C ALA A 91 0.88 -2.60 0.05
N GLY A 92 0.53 -1.66 0.93
CA GLY A 92 1.41 -1.18 1.98
C GLY A 92 0.76 -0.08 2.79
N PHE A 93 1.35 0.22 3.95
CA PHE A 93 0.84 1.26 4.81
C PHE A 93 1.93 1.89 5.69
N TRP A 94 1.62 3.09 6.18
CA TRP A 94 2.28 3.75 7.28
C TRP A 94 1.27 4.02 8.39
N ILE A 95 1.68 3.86 9.63
CA ILE A 95 1.08 4.53 10.77
C ILE A 95 1.97 5.70 11.11
N LEU A 96 1.41 6.90 11.02
CA LEU A 96 2.11 8.16 11.26
C LEU A 96 1.48 8.91 12.41
N GLU A 97 2.31 9.52 13.24
CA GLU A 97 1.90 10.47 14.26
C GLU A 97 2.24 11.89 13.80
N CYS A 98 1.22 12.60 13.29
CA CYS A 98 1.36 13.95 12.76
C CYS A 98 0.58 14.95 13.62
N GLU A 99 0.98 16.22 13.57
CA GLU A 99 0.31 17.31 14.28
C GLU A 99 -1.08 17.63 13.74
N SER A 100 -1.34 17.34 12.46
CA SER A 100 -2.57 17.74 11.76
C SER A 100 -2.92 16.82 10.59
N LEU A 101 -4.17 16.94 10.08
CA LEU A 101 -4.60 16.24 8.87
C LEU A 101 -3.89 16.80 7.63
N GLU A 102 -3.60 18.10 7.64
CA GLU A 102 -2.89 18.81 6.60
C GLU A 102 -1.47 18.25 6.44
N ARG A 103 -0.75 18.04 7.55
CA ARG A 103 0.60 17.48 7.52
C ARG A 103 0.64 16.06 6.94
N VAL A 104 -0.26 15.18 7.38
CA VAL A 104 -0.32 13.82 6.80
C VAL A 104 -0.78 13.84 5.33
N THR A 105 -1.56 14.85 4.92
CA THR A 105 -1.96 15.04 3.53
C THR A 105 -0.76 15.45 2.65
N GLU A 106 0.15 16.29 3.15
CA GLU A 106 1.40 16.60 2.46
C GLU A 106 2.26 15.35 2.26
N ILE A 107 2.37 14.51 3.29
CA ILE A 107 3.12 13.25 3.24
C ILE A 107 2.47 12.30 2.24
N ALA A 108 1.14 12.12 2.28
CA ALA A 108 0.42 11.29 1.32
C ALA A 108 0.58 11.80 -0.12
N ALA A 109 0.62 13.12 -0.33
CA ALA A 109 0.87 13.72 -1.64
C ALA A 109 2.31 13.50 -2.13
N ARG A 110 3.29 13.24 -1.24
CA ARG A 110 4.62 12.76 -1.63
C ARG A 110 4.57 11.30 -2.03
N VAL A 111 3.92 10.45 -1.23
CA VAL A 111 3.74 9.02 -1.54
C VAL A 111 3.05 8.82 -2.90
N ALA A 112 2.02 9.61 -3.21
CA ALA A 112 1.32 9.58 -4.49
C ALA A 112 2.18 9.99 -5.71
N ARG A 113 3.33 10.64 -5.49
CA ARG A 113 4.30 11.01 -6.54
C ARG A 113 5.44 10.01 -6.68
N CYS A 114 5.36 8.86 -6.02
CA CYS A 114 6.34 7.81 -6.19
C CYS A 114 6.48 7.45 -7.68
N PRO A 115 7.71 7.43 -8.23
CA PRO A 115 7.92 7.17 -9.63
C PRO A 115 7.44 5.77 -10.01
N GLN A 116 6.76 5.69 -11.15
CA GLN A 116 6.28 4.45 -11.77
C GLN A 116 6.41 4.53 -13.30
N PRO A 117 6.48 3.39 -14.01
CA PRO A 117 6.49 3.37 -15.46
C PRO A 117 5.26 4.05 -16.07
N ALA A 118 5.42 4.64 -17.26
CA ALA A 118 4.30 5.20 -18.00
C ALA A 118 3.27 4.12 -18.32
N GLY A 119 2.00 4.38 -17.99
CA GLY A 119 0.90 3.43 -18.17
C GLY A 119 0.68 2.48 -16.99
N ALA A 120 1.47 2.57 -15.92
CA ALA A 120 1.14 1.92 -14.65
C ALA A 120 -0.14 2.53 -14.05
N PRO A 121 -1.01 1.73 -13.42
CA PRO A 121 -2.20 2.23 -12.75
C PRO A 121 -1.88 3.26 -11.66
N GLU A 122 -2.68 4.32 -11.56
CA GLU A 122 -2.61 5.28 -10.47
C GLU A 122 -3.70 5.00 -9.44
N TYR A 123 -3.30 4.78 -8.19
CA TYR A 123 -4.22 4.60 -7.06
C TYR A 123 -4.15 5.78 -6.10
N PRO A 124 -5.27 6.21 -5.50
CA PRO A 124 -5.24 7.22 -4.47
C PRO A 124 -4.53 6.70 -3.21
N VAL A 125 -3.69 7.54 -2.61
CA VAL A 125 -3.20 7.30 -1.24
C VAL A 125 -4.33 7.63 -0.27
N VAL A 126 -4.78 6.64 0.49
CA VAL A 126 -5.92 6.80 1.40
C VAL A 126 -5.44 7.11 2.81
N ILE A 127 -5.93 8.20 3.38
CA ILE A 127 -5.65 8.62 4.76
C ILE A 127 -6.86 8.31 5.63
N ARG A 128 -6.64 7.69 6.78
CA ARG A 128 -7.65 7.45 7.82
C ARG A 128 -7.12 7.88 9.17
N THR A 129 -7.87 8.69 9.89
CA THR A 129 -7.56 8.97 11.30
C THR A 129 -7.75 7.70 12.12
N ILE A 130 -6.76 7.36 12.94
CA ILE A 130 -6.87 6.30 13.95
C ILE A 130 -7.49 6.94 15.19
N GLY A 131 -8.75 6.60 15.48
CA GLY A 131 -9.37 6.94 16.76
C GLY A 131 -8.63 6.25 17.90
N GLY A 132 -8.63 6.85 19.10
CA GLY A 132 -7.92 6.33 20.28
C GLY A 132 -8.03 4.81 20.41
N GLY A 133 -6.88 4.15 20.55
CA GLY A 133 -6.76 2.70 20.68
C GLY A 133 -7.15 2.24 22.09
N ILE A 134 -7.40 0.93 22.20
CA ILE A 134 -7.44 0.25 23.49
C ILE A 134 -5.97 0.03 23.86
N ASP A 135 -5.33 1.06 24.41
CA ASP A 135 -3.97 0.96 24.95
C ASP A 135 -3.95 0.00 26.16
#